data_AF-A0A357ITT6-F1
#
_entry.id   AF-A0A357ITT6-F1
#
_cell.length_a   1.000
_cell.length_b   1.000
_cell.length_c   1.000
_cell.angle_alpha   90.00
_cell.angle_beta   90.00
_cell.angle_gamma   90.00
#
_symmetry.space_group_name_H-M   'P 1'
#
loop_
_entity.id
_entity.type
_entity.pdbx_description
1 polymer ?
#
loop_
_entity_poly.entity_id
_entity_poly.type
_entity_poly.pdbx_seq_one_letter_code
_entity_poly.pdbx_strand_id
1 'polypeptide(L)'
;NTTILPRNRDGGVILLSNLMVKKRCSLLWTFLTPTTTHWMNPELLALIRLSDVWRAKRLLNFGSVEEWFTREASRDRNRRLQPIPPEFKLADGSLQKAIPSSSGAHKIEFPRNSVSYSRQSFGDKTVALIAHDEMKPRMIEFCVDFEFELARFKRILTTGTTGKKIMDATSMLKDRIVPLNSGPLGGDIEIAVEVLFDQCDVIIFFVDPLHPHPHTDDIRVVFAAAMRTPTVRVLANEMQAREWMDRVVRESE
;
A
#
# COMPACT_ATOMS: atom_id res chain seq x y z
N ASN A 1 20.27 -17.47 -4.92
CA ASN A 1 19.51 -16.59 -4.01
C ASN A 1 18.11 -16.34 -4.55
N THR A 2 17.21 -17.30 -4.31
CA THR A 2 15.81 -17.22 -4.76
C THR A 2 14.96 -16.68 -3.61
N THR A 3 13.99 -15.81 -3.92
CA THR A 3 12.96 -15.40 -2.95
C THR A 3 11.59 -15.79 -3.48
N ILE A 4 10.78 -16.39 -2.61
CA ILE A 4 9.42 -16.80 -2.89
C ILE A 4 8.49 -15.82 -2.17
N LEU A 5 7.78 -14.99 -2.94
CA LEU A 5 6.73 -14.13 -2.41
C LEU A 5 5.49 -14.96 -2.01
N PRO A 6 4.63 -14.46 -1.11
CA PRO A 6 3.33 -15.05 -0.84
C PRO A 6 2.52 -15.26 -2.13
N ARG A 7 1.50 -16.13 -2.08
CA ARG A 7 0.63 -16.32 -3.26
C ARG A 7 -0.11 -15.01 -3.55
N ASN A 8 -0.62 -14.87 -4.78
CA ASN A 8 -1.45 -13.73 -5.18
C ASN A 8 -2.60 -13.48 -4.17
N ARG A 9 -3.36 -14.52 -3.83
CA ARG A 9 -4.44 -14.42 -2.83
C ARG A 9 -4.00 -13.95 -1.45
N ASP A 10 -2.73 -14.14 -1.10
CA ASP A 10 -2.15 -13.78 0.19
C ASP A 10 -1.46 -12.39 0.17
N GLY A 11 -1.48 -11.64 -0.95
CA GLY A 11 -0.88 -10.31 -1.05
C GLY A 11 0.52 -10.26 -1.69
N GLY A 12 0.98 -11.36 -2.32
CA GLY A 12 2.30 -11.40 -2.96
C GLY A 12 2.46 -10.43 -4.14
N VAL A 13 1.38 -10.19 -4.88
CA VAL A 13 1.38 -9.22 -6.00
C VAL A 13 1.50 -7.79 -5.48
N ILE A 14 0.87 -7.48 -4.34
CA ILE A 14 0.98 -6.18 -3.66
C ILE A 14 2.44 -5.91 -3.25
N LEU A 15 3.12 -6.91 -2.67
CA LEU A 15 4.55 -6.77 -2.36
C LEU A 15 5.42 -6.57 -3.61
N LEU A 16 5.12 -7.27 -4.69
CA LEU A 16 5.83 -7.09 -5.96
C LEU A 16 5.63 -5.67 -6.51
N SER A 17 4.39 -5.16 -6.49
CA SER A 17 4.06 -3.79 -6.86
C SER A 17 4.84 -2.78 -6.00
N ASN A 18 4.93 -3.00 -4.68
CA ASN A 18 5.71 -2.14 -3.80
C ASN A 18 7.20 -2.14 -4.15
N LEU A 19 7.80 -3.30 -4.44
CA LEU A 19 9.21 -3.35 -4.87
C LEU A 19 9.46 -2.56 -6.17
N MET A 20 8.49 -2.53 -7.08
CA MET A 20 8.57 -1.68 -8.27
C MET A 20 8.43 -0.19 -7.94
N VAL A 21 7.49 0.19 -7.06
CA VAL A 21 7.33 1.58 -6.58
C VAL A 21 8.63 2.10 -5.96
N LYS A 22 9.31 1.24 -5.19
CA LYS A 22 10.64 1.54 -4.63
C LYS A 22 11.79 1.46 -5.65
N LYS A 23 11.49 1.18 -6.94
CA LYS A 23 12.45 1.00 -8.05
C LYS A 23 13.53 -0.03 -7.77
N ARG A 24 13.19 -1.08 -7.02
CA ARG A 24 14.16 -2.08 -6.60
C ARG A 24 14.09 -3.36 -7.44
N CYS A 25 13.10 -3.55 -8.30
CA CYS A 25 13.06 -4.67 -9.24
C CYS A 25 12.72 -4.22 -10.67
N SER A 26 13.08 -5.06 -11.63
CA SER A 26 12.50 -5.07 -12.97
C SER A 26 11.64 -6.31 -13.12
N LEU A 27 10.63 -6.23 -13.97
CA LEU A 27 9.58 -7.23 -14.01
C LEU A 27 9.69 -8.09 -15.28
N LEU A 28 10.19 -9.30 -15.11
CA LEU A 28 10.20 -10.31 -16.16
C LEU A 28 8.91 -11.14 -16.04
N TRP A 29 7.85 -10.76 -16.78
CA TRP A 29 6.54 -11.42 -16.71
C TRP A 29 6.29 -12.33 -17.90
N THR A 30 6.81 -13.54 -17.88
CA THR A 30 6.81 -14.38 -19.10
C THR A 30 5.44 -14.84 -19.59
N PHE A 31 4.35 -14.73 -18.80
CA PHE A 31 3.03 -15.27 -19.20
C PHE A 31 1.86 -14.40 -18.72
N LEU A 32 1.46 -13.45 -19.56
CA LEU A 32 0.13 -12.84 -19.48
C LEU A 32 -0.73 -13.48 -20.58
N THR A 33 -1.44 -14.56 -20.24
CA THR A 33 -2.30 -15.22 -21.23
C THR A 33 -3.69 -14.58 -21.24
N PRO A 34 -4.22 -14.20 -22.42
CA PRO A 34 -5.58 -13.65 -22.54
C PRO A 34 -6.67 -14.67 -22.15
N THR A 35 -6.31 -15.94 -22.02
CA THR A 35 -7.23 -17.03 -21.65
C THR A 35 -7.46 -17.18 -20.15
N THR A 36 -6.85 -16.33 -19.31
CA THR A 36 -6.94 -16.42 -17.85
C THR A 36 -7.55 -15.18 -17.24
N THR A 37 -7.99 -15.32 -15.99
CA THR A 37 -8.62 -14.25 -15.20
C THR A 37 -7.65 -13.17 -14.72
N HIS A 38 -6.40 -13.15 -15.20
CA HIS A 38 -5.39 -12.18 -14.78
C HIS A 38 -5.85 -10.73 -14.99
N TRP A 39 -6.57 -10.47 -16.09
CA TRP A 39 -7.14 -9.17 -16.43
C TRP A 39 -8.30 -8.73 -15.52
N MET A 40 -8.83 -9.62 -14.68
CA MET A 40 -9.88 -9.28 -13.72
C MET A 40 -9.33 -9.05 -12.31
N ASN A 41 -8.04 -9.30 -12.07
CA ASN A 41 -7.46 -9.15 -10.74
C ASN A 41 -6.91 -7.71 -10.58
N PRO A 42 -7.46 -6.91 -9.64
CA PRO A 42 -7.04 -5.53 -9.45
C PRO A 42 -5.57 -5.38 -9.05
N GLU A 43 -5.00 -6.35 -8.32
CA GLU A 43 -3.58 -6.31 -7.94
C GLU A 43 -2.66 -6.46 -9.15
N LEU A 44 -3.05 -7.31 -10.12
CA LEU A 44 -2.29 -7.48 -11.35
C LEU A 44 -2.45 -6.25 -12.26
N LEU A 45 -3.64 -5.66 -12.33
CA LEU A 45 -3.88 -4.41 -13.08
C LEU A 45 -3.07 -3.24 -12.49
N ALA A 46 -3.07 -3.09 -11.17
CA ALA A 46 -2.25 -2.10 -10.48
C ALA A 46 -0.74 -2.33 -10.72
N LEU A 47 -0.29 -3.59 -10.69
CA LEU A 47 1.08 -3.98 -11.03
C LEU A 47 1.43 -3.58 -12.48
N ILE A 48 0.57 -3.86 -13.45
CA ILE A 48 0.78 -3.48 -14.86
C ILE A 48 0.83 -1.95 -14.99
N ARG A 49 -0.13 -1.24 -14.40
CA ARG A 49 -0.18 0.23 -14.41
C ARG A 49 1.09 0.85 -13.82
N LEU A 50 1.52 0.38 -12.65
CA LEU A 50 2.72 0.87 -11.98
C LEU A 50 4.00 0.54 -12.75
N SER A 51 4.01 -0.58 -13.48
CA SER A 51 5.15 -0.91 -14.35
C SER A 51 5.31 0.12 -15.47
N ASP A 52 4.22 0.65 -16.04
CA ASP A 52 4.26 1.73 -17.02
C ASP A 52 4.72 3.05 -16.39
N VAL A 53 4.15 3.42 -15.24
CA VAL A 53 4.51 4.64 -14.50
C VAL A 53 6.01 4.68 -14.18
N TRP A 54 6.56 3.56 -13.71
CA TRP A 54 7.96 3.47 -13.30
C TRP A 54 8.91 3.00 -14.42
N ARG A 55 8.39 2.84 -15.64
CA ARG A 55 9.11 2.33 -16.82
C ARG A 55 9.87 1.04 -16.53
N ALA A 56 9.24 0.15 -15.78
CA ALA A 56 9.77 -1.19 -15.58
C ALA A 56 9.64 -1.96 -16.90
N LYS A 57 10.71 -2.68 -17.28
CA LYS A 57 10.65 -3.60 -18.41
C LYS A 57 9.55 -4.62 -18.16
N ARG A 58 8.76 -4.94 -19.19
CA ARG A 58 7.76 -5.99 -19.19
C ARG A 58 8.07 -6.94 -20.33
N LEU A 59 8.57 -8.12 -19.99
CA LEU A 59 8.95 -9.13 -20.98
C LEU A 59 7.86 -10.19 -21.00
N LEU A 60 6.86 -9.98 -21.87
CA LEU A 60 5.56 -10.66 -21.84
C LEU A 60 5.48 -11.96 -22.65
N ASN A 61 6.52 -12.25 -23.42
CA ASN A 61 6.60 -13.47 -24.22
C ASN A 61 8.05 -13.94 -24.35
N PHE A 62 8.22 -15.18 -24.82
CA PHE A 62 9.53 -15.80 -25.00
C PHE A 62 10.48 -14.92 -25.83
N GLY A 63 10.04 -14.40 -26.98
CA GLY A 63 10.87 -13.56 -27.85
C GLY A 63 11.37 -12.29 -27.17
N SER A 64 10.53 -11.61 -26.39
CA SER A 64 10.94 -10.42 -25.62
C SER A 64 11.97 -10.74 -24.54
N VAL A 65 11.85 -11.92 -23.92
CA VAL A 65 12.81 -12.39 -22.91
C VAL A 65 14.15 -12.75 -23.56
N GLU A 66 14.11 -13.44 -24.69
CA GLU A 66 15.31 -13.81 -25.47
C GLU A 66 16.05 -12.58 -25.98
N GLU A 67 15.32 -11.58 -26.52
CA GLU A 67 15.90 -10.33 -26.97
C GLU A 67 16.56 -9.56 -25.81
N TRP A 68 15.86 -9.43 -24.68
CA TRP A 68 16.42 -8.79 -23.48
C TRP A 68 17.66 -9.54 -22.98
N PHE A 69 17.61 -10.87 -22.92
CA PHE A 69 18.72 -11.70 -22.46
C PHE A 69 19.97 -11.47 -23.32
N THR A 70 19.79 -11.41 -24.63
CA THR A 70 20.88 -11.27 -25.60
C THR A 70 21.46 -9.86 -25.62
N ARG A 71 20.62 -8.82 -25.51
CA ARG A 71 21.02 -7.41 -25.78
C ARG A 71 21.23 -6.56 -24.53
N GLU A 72 20.55 -6.88 -23.43
CA GLU A 72 20.38 -5.96 -22.30
C GLU A 72 20.75 -6.55 -20.94
N ALA A 73 20.66 -7.87 -20.75
CA ALA A 73 20.84 -8.51 -19.44
C ALA A 73 22.19 -8.19 -18.78
N SER A 74 23.29 -8.19 -19.55
CA SER A 74 24.62 -7.84 -19.04
C SER A 74 24.68 -6.39 -18.50
N ARG A 75 23.95 -5.46 -19.12
CA ARG A 75 23.88 -4.06 -18.66
C ARG A 75 23.00 -3.90 -17.43
N ASP A 76 21.97 -4.73 -17.31
CA ASP A 76 21.03 -4.69 -16.19
C ASP A 76 21.53 -5.43 -14.95
N ARG A 77 22.50 -6.34 -15.09
CA ARG A 77 23.04 -7.18 -13.99
C ARG A 77 23.34 -6.40 -12.70
N ASN A 78 23.83 -5.16 -12.81
CA ASN A 78 24.23 -4.33 -11.67
C ASN A 78 23.29 -3.13 -11.43
N ARG A 79 22.17 -3.04 -12.14
CA ARG A 79 21.20 -1.93 -11.99
C ARG A 79 20.12 -2.31 -11.00
N ARG A 80 19.81 -1.40 -10.06
CA ARG A 80 18.69 -1.53 -9.12
C ARG A 80 18.70 -2.86 -8.36
N LEU A 81 19.86 -3.21 -7.78
CA LEU A 81 20.04 -4.45 -7.03
C LEU A 81 19.08 -4.50 -5.84
N GLN A 82 18.30 -5.58 -5.74
CA GLN A 82 17.66 -5.93 -4.48
C GLN A 82 18.70 -6.48 -3.51
N PRO A 83 18.70 -6.04 -2.25
CA PRO A 83 19.37 -6.76 -1.18
C PRO A 83 18.88 -8.21 -1.11
N ILE A 84 19.76 -9.09 -0.65
CA ILE A 84 19.43 -10.50 -0.43
C ILE A 84 19.73 -10.81 1.04
N PRO A 85 18.72 -11.17 1.85
CA PRO A 85 17.29 -11.31 1.49
C PRO A 85 16.63 -9.96 1.11
N PRO A 86 15.54 -9.97 0.32
CA PRO A 86 14.78 -8.75 0.04
C PRO A 86 14.30 -8.10 1.33
N GLU A 87 14.42 -6.77 1.36
CA GLU A 87 14.06 -5.95 2.50
C GLU A 87 12.89 -5.04 2.14
N PHE A 88 11.87 -5.03 3.00
CA PHE A 88 10.71 -4.16 2.89
C PHE A 88 10.79 -3.15 4.03
N LYS A 89 11.04 -1.90 3.65
CA LYS A 89 11.07 -0.79 4.61
C LYS A 89 9.66 -0.26 4.79
N LEU A 90 9.14 -0.37 6.01
CA LEU A 90 7.84 0.14 6.40
C LEU A 90 7.93 1.60 6.85
N ALA A 91 6.77 2.22 7.05
CA ALA A 91 6.62 3.64 7.37
C ALA A 91 7.22 4.02 8.74
N ASP A 92 7.26 3.10 9.72
CA ASP A 92 7.97 3.29 11.01
C ASP A 92 9.49 3.15 10.89
N GLY A 93 10.01 2.84 9.70
CA GLY A 93 11.41 2.54 9.47
C GLY A 93 11.81 1.11 9.84
N SER A 94 10.87 0.27 10.30
CA SER A 94 11.12 -1.15 10.49
C SER A 94 11.45 -1.82 9.15
N LEU A 95 12.36 -2.80 9.22
CA LEU A 95 12.81 -3.56 8.06
C LEU A 95 12.28 -4.99 8.20
N GLN A 96 11.29 -5.33 7.37
CA GLN A 96 10.83 -6.71 7.24
C GLN A 96 11.71 -7.43 6.23
N LYS A 97 12.38 -8.49 6.68
CA LYS A 97 13.31 -9.28 5.87
C LYS A 97 12.72 -10.64 5.56
N ALA A 98 12.96 -11.12 4.35
CA ALA A 98 12.63 -12.49 4.01
C ALA A 98 13.49 -13.48 4.82
N ILE A 99 12.86 -14.54 5.34
CA ILE A 99 13.45 -15.55 6.21
C ILE A 99 13.92 -16.73 5.36
N PRO A 100 15.08 -17.36 5.63
CA PRO A 100 15.50 -18.57 4.92
C PRO A 100 14.49 -19.71 5.14
N SER A 101 14.21 -20.46 4.09
CA SER A 101 13.36 -21.65 4.13
C SER A 101 14.18 -22.93 3.89
N SER A 102 13.59 -24.07 4.22
CA SER A 102 14.22 -25.40 4.10
C SER A 102 14.71 -25.76 2.69
N SER A 103 14.21 -25.10 1.65
CA SER A 103 14.64 -25.30 0.25
C SER A 103 15.83 -24.42 -0.16
N GLY A 104 16.42 -23.64 0.76
CA GLY A 104 17.48 -22.67 0.45
C GLY A 104 16.98 -21.37 -0.23
N ALA A 105 15.67 -21.23 -0.43
CA ALA A 105 15.03 -19.98 -0.84
C ALA A 105 14.65 -19.12 0.37
N HIS A 106 14.53 -17.81 0.19
CA HIS A 106 13.95 -16.91 1.20
C HIS A 106 12.44 -16.80 1.02
N LYS A 107 11.70 -16.64 2.12
CA LYS A 107 10.25 -16.46 2.12
C LYS A 107 9.86 -15.22 2.92
N ILE A 108 8.78 -14.57 2.52
CA ILE A 108 8.18 -13.49 3.30
C ILE A 108 6.91 -14.04 3.92
N GLU A 109 6.77 -13.79 5.21
CA GLU A 109 5.58 -14.15 5.97
C GLU A 109 4.99 -12.88 6.55
N PHE A 110 3.68 -12.74 6.41
CA PHE A 110 2.94 -11.68 7.08
C PHE A 110 2.70 -12.11 8.53
N PRO A 111 2.73 -11.17 9.48
CA PRO A 111 2.23 -11.44 10.82
C PRO A 111 0.77 -11.89 10.68
N ARG A 112 0.52 -13.18 10.90
CA ARG A 112 -0.84 -13.75 10.97
C ARG A 112 -1.23 -13.96 12.43
N ASN A 113 -0.68 -13.15 13.33
CA ASN A 113 -0.88 -13.38 14.75
C ASN A 113 -2.36 -13.30 15.06
N SER A 114 -2.83 -14.28 15.83
CA SER A 114 -4.15 -14.38 16.43
C SER A 114 -4.35 -13.23 17.42
N VAL A 115 -4.50 -12.01 16.92
CA VAL A 115 -4.78 -10.86 17.75
C VAL A 115 -6.24 -11.01 18.19
N SER A 116 -6.44 -11.26 19.49
CA SER A 116 -7.74 -11.09 20.11
C SER A 116 -8.21 -9.66 19.84
N TYR A 117 -9.51 -9.46 19.60
CA TYR A 117 -10.14 -8.14 19.56
C TYR A 117 -10.01 -7.47 20.94
N SER A 118 -8.81 -7.07 21.32
CA SER A 118 -8.60 -6.20 22.47
C SER A 118 -8.88 -4.78 22.01
N ARG A 119 -9.62 -4.03 22.83
CA ARG A 119 -9.75 -2.57 22.68
C ARG A 119 -8.37 -1.96 22.92
N GLN A 120 -7.48 -2.03 21.93
CA GLN A 120 -6.22 -1.29 21.97
C GLN A 120 -6.54 0.20 21.97
N SER A 121 -5.79 0.94 22.79
CA SER A 121 -5.90 2.39 22.90
C SER A 121 -5.57 3.05 21.55
N PHE A 122 -6.14 4.23 21.28
CA PHE A 122 -5.81 5.01 20.09
C PHE A 122 -4.31 5.32 20.00
N GLY A 123 -3.64 5.44 21.15
CA GLY A 123 -2.21 5.78 21.28
C GLY A 123 -1.24 4.84 20.57
N ASP A 124 -1.64 3.59 20.36
CA ASP A 124 -0.81 2.58 19.70
C ASP A 124 -1.16 2.37 18.22
N LYS A 125 -2.33 2.89 17.79
CA LYS A 125 -2.88 2.63 16.47
C LYS A 125 -2.36 3.57 15.40
N THR A 126 -2.37 3.08 14.17
CA THR A 126 -2.02 3.83 12.97
C THR A 126 -3.25 3.97 12.08
N VAL A 127 -3.55 5.20 11.65
CA VAL A 127 -4.64 5.50 10.71
C VAL A 127 -4.08 5.92 9.36
N ALA A 128 -4.67 5.46 8.27
CA ALA A 128 -4.40 5.94 6.91
C ALA A 128 -5.51 6.90 6.48
N LEU A 129 -5.14 8.10 6.02
CA LEU A 129 -6.04 9.10 5.45
C LEU A 129 -5.76 9.27 3.96
N ILE A 130 -6.73 8.89 3.14
CA ILE A 130 -6.61 8.87 1.67
C ILE A 130 -7.80 9.62 1.08
N ALA A 131 -7.55 10.47 0.09
CA ALA A 131 -8.61 11.23 -0.57
C ALA A 131 -8.28 11.45 -2.05
N HIS A 132 -9.27 11.25 -2.92
CA HIS A 132 -9.20 11.72 -4.30
C HIS A 132 -9.11 13.24 -4.36
N ASP A 133 -8.64 13.79 -5.48
CA ASP A 133 -8.38 15.23 -5.60
C ASP A 133 -9.61 16.08 -5.26
N GLU A 134 -10.78 15.71 -5.77
CA GLU A 134 -12.06 16.38 -5.47
C GLU A 134 -12.53 16.21 -4.01
N MET A 135 -12.06 15.16 -3.32
CA MET A 135 -12.41 14.89 -1.92
C MET A 135 -11.40 15.45 -0.92
N LYS A 136 -10.24 15.94 -1.38
CA LYS A 136 -9.22 16.53 -0.49
C LYS A 136 -9.76 17.69 0.36
N PRO A 137 -10.57 18.63 -0.16
CA PRO A 137 -11.16 19.67 0.69
C PRO A 137 -11.97 19.10 1.86
N ARG A 138 -12.80 18.09 1.60
CA ARG A 138 -13.59 17.40 2.63
C ARG A 138 -12.72 16.65 3.64
N MET A 139 -11.65 16.01 3.17
CA MET A 139 -10.69 15.34 4.05
C MET A 139 -9.99 16.33 4.98
N ILE A 140 -9.65 17.53 4.49
CA ILE A 140 -9.02 18.58 5.31
C ILE A 140 -10.00 19.09 6.36
N GLU A 141 -11.24 19.41 5.96
CA GLU A 141 -12.32 19.83 6.87
C GLU A 141 -12.52 18.79 7.99
N PHE A 142 -12.64 17.51 7.62
CA PHE A 142 -12.70 16.40 8.57
C PHE A 142 -11.49 16.36 9.53
N CYS A 143 -10.27 16.58 9.03
CA CYS A 143 -9.08 16.58 9.88
C CYS A 143 -9.00 17.76 10.84
N VAL A 144 -9.53 18.93 10.44
CA VAL A 144 -9.63 20.11 11.29
C VAL A 144 -10.68 19.88 12.38
N ASP A 145 -11.85 19.35 12.02
CA ASP A 145 -12.95 19.10 12.95
C ASP A 145 -12.57 18.11 14.06
N PHE A 146 -11.78 17.07 13.71
CA PHE A 146 -11.37 16.00 14.62
C PHE A 146 -9.86 16.01 14.90
N GLU A 147 -9.23 17.18 14.85
CA GLU A 147 -7.77 17.32 15.00
C GLU A 147 -7.28 16.72 16.32
N PHE A 148 -8.01 16.95 17.42
CA PHE A 148 -7.65 16.46 18.74
C PHE A 148 -7.71 14.93 18.83
N GLU A 149 -8.75 14.32 18.27
CA GLU A 149 -8.96 12.88 18.25
C GLU A 149 -7.94 12.18 17.34
N LEU A 150 -7.71 12.75 16.15
CA LEU A 150 -6.72 12.25 15.20
C LEU A 150 -5.30 12.34 15.78
N ALA A 151 -5.00 13.36 16.58
CA ALA A 151 -3.72 13.50 17.28
C ALA A 151 -3.48 12.40 18.33
N ARG A 152 -4.49 11.59 18.70
CA ARG A 152 -4.30 10.46 19.60
C ARG A 152 -3.70 9.24 18.91
N PHE A 153 -3.77 9.14 17.58
CA PHE A 153 -3.13 8.05 16.85
C PHE A 153 -1.61 8.13 16.94
N LYS A 154 -0.95 6.98 17.02
CA LYS A 154 0.51 6.88 16.99
C LYS A 154 1.08 7.50 15.72
N ARG A 155 0.47 7.17 14.58
CA ARG A 155 0.89 7.59 13.23
C ARG A 155 -0.33 7.83 12.35
N ILE A 156 -0.16 8.76 11.41
CA ILE A 156 -1.14 9.09 10.37
C ILE A 156 -0.47 8.89 9.02
N LEU A 157 -0.75 7.78 8.36
CA LEU A 157 -0.30 7.52 6.99
C LEU A 157 -1.13 8.34 6.02
N THR A 158 -0.50 8.96 5.04
CA THR A 158 -1.22 9.74 4.02
C THR A 158 -0.61 9.52 2.66
N THR A 159 -1.40 9.65 1.58
CA THR A 159 -0.81 9.83 0.25
C THR A 159 -0.24 11.24 0.11
N GLY A 160 0.84 11.39 -0.67
CA GLY A 160 1.70 12.58 -0.60
C GLY A 160 0.98 13.94 -0.71
N THR A 161 0.03 14.08 -1.63
CA THR A 161 -0.71 15.34 -1.80
C THR A 161 -1.74 15.58 -0.70
N THR A 162 -2.38 14.52 -0.18
CA THR A 162 -3.31 14.61 0.95
C THR A 162 -2.57 15.01 2.22
N GLY A 163 -1.45 14.35 2.53
CA GLY A 163 -0.64 14.63 3.71
C GLY A 163 -0.14 16.06 3.76
N LYS A 164 0.35 16.59 2.63
CA LYS A 164 0.79 17.98 2.55
C LYS A 164 -0.32 18.95 2.94
N LYS A 165 -1.51 18.79 2.35
CA LYS A 165 -2.63 19.69 2.63
C LYS A 165 -3.13 19.60 4.08
N ILE A 166 -3.11 18.41 4.67
CA ILE A 166 -3.48 18.23 6.08
C ILE A 166 -2.44 18.92 6.98
N MET A 167 -1.14 18.69 6.76
CA MET A 167 -0.08 19.35 7.54
C MET A 167 -0.14 20.88 7.49
N ASP A 168 -0.58 21.45 6.37
CA ASP A 168 -0.75 22.90 6.21
C ASP A 168 -1.96 23.43 7.00
N ALA A 169 -2.98 22.60 7.26
CA ALA A 169 -4.24 22.99 7.90
C ALA A 169 -4.35 22.59 9.39
N THR A 170 -3.62 21.56 9.83
CA THR A 170 -3.69 21.01 11.20
C THR A 170 -2.31 21.00 11.85
N SER A 171 -2.15 21.78 12.91
CA SER A 171 -0.88 21.95 13.62
C SER A 171 -0.50 20.72 14.47
N MET A 172 -1.47 20.07 15.11
CA MET A 172 -1.27 18.94 16.02
C MET A 172 -0.95 17.63 15.29
N LEU A 173 -1.35 17.50 14.03
CA LEU A 173 -1.16 16.27 13.26
C LEU A 173 0.21 16.21 12.58
N LYS A 174 0.88 17.36 12.43
CA LYS A 174 2.09 17.50 11.61
C LYS A 174 3.19 16.49 11.95
N ASP A 175 3.47 16.29 13.24
CA ASP A 175 4.54 15.40 13.69
C ASP A 175 4.18 13.90 13.60
N ARG A 176 2.91 13.60 13.33
CA ARG A 176 2.38 12.22 13.22
C ARG A 176 2.18 11.80 11.78
N ILE A 177 2.11 12.76 10.86
CA ILE A 177 1.87 12.51 9.44
C ILE A 177 3.12 11.90 8.82
N VAL A 178 2.94 10.70 8.25
CA VAL A 178 3.93 10.03 7.42
C VAL A 178 3.44 10.07 5.97
N PRO A 179 3.94 11.00 5.14
CA PRO A 179 3.54 11.09 3.76
C PRO A 179 4.22 9.99 2.94
N LEU A 180 3.40 9.17 2.29
CA LEU A 180 3.81 8.17 1.30
C LEU A 180 3.77 8.81 -0.10
N ASN A 181 4.02 8.02 -1.16
CA ASN A 181 3.86 8.51 -2.52
C ASN A 181 2.40 8.98 -2.76
N SER A 182 2.19 9.74 -3.84
CA SER A 182 0.82 9.99 -4.30
C SER A 182 0.18 8.67 -4.77
N GLY A 183 -1.14 8.56 -4.69
CA GLY A 183 -1.88 7.38 -5.18
C GLY A 183 -1.47 6.96 -6.59
N PRO A 184 -1.45 7.88 -7.59
CA PRO A 184 -0.99 7.57 -8.95
C PRO A 184 0.44 7.02 -9.05
N LEU A 185 1.33 7.36 -8.11
CA LEU A 185 2.72 6.87 -8.07
C LEU A 185 2.89 5.58 -7.24
N GLY A 186 1.82 5.07 -6.64
CA GLY A 186 1.80 3.83 -5.86
C GLY A 186 1.70 4.02 -4.35
N GLY A 187 1.31 5.21 -3.87
CA GLY A 187 1.05 5.44 -2.44
C GLY A 187 0.00 4.51 -1.86
N ASP A 188 -1.01 4.16 -2.64
CA ASP A 188 -2.08 3.22 -2.23
C ASP A 188 -1.52 1.80 -2.03
N ILE A 189 -0.57 1.38 -2.88
CA ILE A 189 0.15 0.12 -2.70
C ILE A 189 1.03 0.14 -1.46
N GLU A 190 1.68 1.27 -1.16
CA GLU A 190 2.48 1.41 0.06
C GLU A 190 1.59 1.27 1.30
N ILE A 191 0.41 1.89 1.33
CA ILE A 191 -0.57 1.72 2.42
C ILE A 191 -1.05 0.27 2.50
N ALA A 192 -1.37 -0.37 1.37
CA ALA A 192 -1.76 -1.77 1.34
C ALA A 192 -0.68 -2.70 1.92
N VAL A 193 0.61 -2.37 1.72
CA VAL A 193 1.71 -3.10 2.36
C VAL A 193 1.74 -2.89 3.87
N GLU A 194 1.52 -1.67 4.37
CA GLU A 194 1.41 -1.41 5.82
C GLU A 194 0.27 -2.23 6.44
N VAL A 195 -0.87 -2.33 5.75
CA VAL A 195 -2.01 -3.18 6.17
C VAL A 195 -1.59 -4.65 6.26
N LEU A 196 -0.94 -5.20 5.22
CA LEU A 196 -0.52 -6.61 5.21
C LEU A 196 0.52 -6.94 6.29
N PHE A 197 1.26 -5.95 6.79
CA PHE A 197 2.23 -6.10 7.87
C PHE A 197 1.69 -5.69 9.26
N ASP A 198 0.36 -5.59 9.42
CA ASP A 198 -0.31 -5.15 10.66
C ASP A 198 0.23 -3.81 11.20
N GLN A 199 0.61 -2.90 10.30
CA GLN A 199 1.11 -1.56 10.62
C GLN A 199 0.07 -0.44 10.38
N CYS A 200 -1.13 -0.80 9.94
CA CYS A 200 -2.23 0.14 9.72
C CYS A 200 -3.54 -0.49 10.21
N ASP A 201 -4.21 0.18 11.17
CA ASP A 201 -5.38 -0.34 11.88
C ASP A 201 -6.70 0.23 11.34
N VAL A 202 -6.65 1.45 10.80
CA VAL A 202 -7.82 2.17 10.30
C VAL A 202 -7.48 2.80 8.96
N ILE A 203 -8.39 2.66 8.01
CA ILE A 203 -8.32 3.30 6.69
C ILE A 203 -9.53 4.21 6.56
N ILE A 204 -9.30 5.51 6.43
CA ILE A 204 -10.29 6.49 6.03
C ILE A 204 -9.96 6.89 4.60
N PHE A 205 -10.80 6.45 3.67
CA PHE A 205 -10.62 6.72 2.25
C PHE A 205 -11.84 7.48 1.72
N PHE A 206 -11.69 8.77 1.46
CA PHE A 206 -12.72 9.54 0.74
C PHE A 206 -12.57 9.33 -0.76
N VAL A 207 -13.30 8.33 -1.25
CA VAL A 207 -13.38 7.99 -2.67
C VAL A 207 -14.41 8.89 -3.35
N ASP A 208 -13.99 9.55 -4.44
CA ASP A 208 -14.90 10.29 -5.31
C ASP A 208 -15.63 9.33 -6.28
N PRO A 209 -16.96 9.19 -6.21
CA PRO A 209 -17.73 8.31 -7.08
C PRO A 209 -18.10 8.95 -8.44
N LEU A 210 -17.90 10.26 -8.61
CA LEU A 210 -18.41 11.02 -9.76
C LEU A 210 -17.41 11.09 -10.92
N HIS A 211 -16.11 10.98 -10.64
CA HIS A 211 -15.06 11.08 -11.65
C HIS A 211 -14.32 9.76 -11.87
N PRO A 212 -13.86 9.47 -13.11
CA PRO A 212 -13.02 8.32 -13.37
C PRO A 212 -11.59 8.55 -12.85
N HIS A 213 -11.03 7.55 -12.16
CA HIS A 213 -9.68 7.63 -11.59
C HIS A 213 -8.72 6.68 -12.32
N PRO A 214 -7.61 7.17 -12.91
CA PRO A 214 -6.63 6.32 -13.62
C PRO A 214 -6.00 5.21 -12.76
N HIS A 215 -6.11 5.31 -11.44
CA HIS A 215 -5.59 4.37 -10.44
C HIS A 215 -6.72 3.64 -9.69
N THR A 216 -7.89 3.48 -10.31
CA THR A 216 -9.05 2.79 -9.69
C THR A 216 -8.70 1.39 -9.19
N ASP A 217 -7.80 0.68 -9.87
CA ASP A 217 -7.34 -0.64 -9.43
C ASP A 217 -6.52 -0.58 -8.15
N ASP A 218 -5.71 0.47 -7.95
CA ASP A 218 -4.94 0.69 -6.73
C ASP A 218 -5.85 0.88 -5.50
N ILE A 219 -7.00 1.56 -5.68
CA ILE A 219 -8.05 1.68 -4.65
C ILE A 219 -8.54 0.29 -4.24
N ARG A 220 -8.82 -0.57 -5.23
CA ARG A 220 -9.26 -1.94 -5.00
C ARG A 220 -8.19 -2.76 -4.28
N VAL A 221 -6.91 -2.50 -4.52
CA VAL A 221 -5.81 -3.16 -3.79
C VAL A 221 -5.84 -2.81 -2.31
N VAL A 222 -6.07 -1.56 -1.93
CA VAL A 222 -6.17 -1.14 -0.51
C VAL A 222 -7.31 -1.88 0.17
N PHE A 223 -8.51 -1.89 -0.43
CA PHE A 223 -9.64 -2.62 0.13
C PHE A 223 -9.40 -4.12 0.18
N ALA A 224 -8.79 -4.70 -0.85
CA ALA A 224 -8.46 -6.12 -0.86
C ALA A 224 -7.41 -6.48 0.21
N ALA A 225 -6.44 -5.60 0.51
CA ALA A 225 -5.51 -5.81 1.62
C ALA A 225 -6.25 -5.79 2.96
N ALA A 226 -7.12 -4.79 3.18
CA ALA A 226 -7.90 -4.68 4.42
C ALA A 226 -8.86 -5.87 4.64
N MET A 227 -9.48 -6.39 3.58
CA MET A 227 -10.36 -7.57 3.67
C MET A 227 -9.61 -8.86 4.05
N ARG A 228 -8.28 -8.90 3.94
CA ARG A 228 -7.46 -10.04 4.37
C ARG A 228 -7.08 -9.98 5.84
N THR A 229 -7.22 -8.81 6.47
CA THR A 229 -6.86 -8.56 7.85
C THR A 229 -8.14 -8.34 8.67
N PRO A 230 -8.52 -9.22 9.61
CA PRO A 230 -9.79 -9.11 10.33
C PRO A 230 -9.88 -7.91 11.29
N THR A 231 -8.75 -7.28 11.57
CA THR A 231 -8.59 -6.22 12.57
C THR A 231 -8.72 -4.81 12.00
N VAL A 232 -8.59 -4.64 10.68
CA VAL A 232 -8.53 -3.32 10.04
C VAL A 232 -9.92 -2.77 9.79
N ARG A 233 -10.18 -1.56 10.27
CA ARG A 233 -11.42 -0.83 10.01
C ARG A 233 -11.28 -0.01 8.74
N VAL A 234 -12.25 -0.11 7.85
CA VAL A 234 -12.31 0.69 6.61
C VAL A 234 -13.54 1.59 6.63
N LEU A 235 -13.33 2.88 6.39
CA LEU A 235 -14.34 3.93 6.27
C LEU A 235 -14.17 4.57 4.89
N ALA A 236 -15.08 4.26 3.96
CA ALA A 236 -14.89 4.53 2.53
C ALA A 236 -15.54 5.85 2.05
N ASN A 237 -16.08 6.65 2.98
CA ASN A 237 -16.64 7.96 2.70
C ASN A 237 -16.65 8.83 3.96
N GLU A 238 -16.97 10.11 3.78
CA GLU A 238 -17.01 11.12 4.83
C GLU A 238 -18.03 10.80 5.92
N MET A 239 -19.26 10.41 5.55
CA MET A 239 -20.32 10.12 6.50
C MET A 239 -19.92 9.02 7.49
N GLN A 240 -19.38 7.91 6.99
CA GLN A 240 -18.88 6.81 7.82
C GLN A 240 -17.74 7.25 8.75
N ALA A 241 -16.86 8.11 8.26
CA ALA A 241 -15.73 8.63 9.04
C ALA A 241 -16.19 9.54 10.18
N ARG A 242 -17.11 10.46 9.90
CA ARG A 242 -17.69 11.38 10.88
C ARG A 242 -18.48 10.63 11.96
N GLU A 243 -19.41 9.76 11.55
CA GLU A 243 -20.19 8.94 12.51
C GLU A 243 -19.31 8.05 13.39
N TRP A 244 -18.17 7.60 12.85
CA TRP A 244 -17.20 6.87 13.64
C TRP A 244 -16.48 7.79 14.64
N MET A 245 -15.97 8.94 14.22
CA MET A 245 -15.27 9.87 15.11
C MET A 245 -16.19 10.45 16.18
N ASP A 246 -17.43 10.78 15.88
CA ASP A 246 -18.41 11.24 16.87
C ASP A 246 -18.62 10.21 17.99
N ARG A 247 -18.60 8.92 17.65
CA ARG A 247 -18.63 7.85 18.67
C ARG A 247 -17.34 7.81 19.49
N VAL A 248 -16.18 8.02 18.86
CA VAL A 248 -14.88 8.07 19.58
C VAL A 248 -14.85 9.24 20.56
N VAL A 249 -15.37 10.41 20.17
CA VAL A 249 -15.51 11.59 21.04
C VAL A 249 -16.38 11.23 22.25
N ARG A 250 -17.59 10.72 22.02
CA ARG A 250 -18.53 10.34 23.09
C ARG A 250 -18.00 9.26 24.04
N GLU A 251 -17.16 8.35 23.55
CA GLU A 251 -16.53 7.31 24.38
C GLU A 251 -15.33 7.84 25.19
N SER A 252 -14.86 9.06 24.91
CA SER A 252 -13.70 9.68 25.57
C SER A 252 -14.08 10.78 26.57
N GLU A 253 -15.35 11.20 26.60
CA GLU A 253 -15.99 12.05 27.62
C GLU A 253 -16.50 11.21 28.80
#